data_AF-A0A0C7N0P7-F1
#
_entry.id   AF-A0A0C7N0P7-F1
#
_cell.length_a   1.000
_cell.length_b   1.000
_cell.length_c   1.000
_cell.angle_alpha   90.00
_cell.angle_beta   90.00
_cell.angle_gamma   90.00
#
_symmetry.space_group_name_H-M   'P 1'
#
loop_
_entity.id
_entity.type
_entity.pdbx_description
1 polymer ?
#
loop_
_entity_poly.entity_id
_entity_poly.type
_entity_poly.pdbx_seq_one_letter_code
_entity_poly.pdbx_strand_id
1 'polypeptide(L)'
;MSNSPQAVDQVEFLSQPSGKAEGKHHIVIVGAGIIGVCTAYYLTRHPSFDASKHHITVLESKRVAGGASGKAGGLLATWAFPQQIVPLSFQLHQELSDEYDGENQWDYRRLTTVSIEADVQNVSDSTDKAGSISSKSSNSRSHTLATRKKNRQPRKNTTTPGKKKRCAQTSRSNRDEDSGNDSDNESDDESDGKDELEALELGVSNPVDVDYESDAIQESCGMNNSSSTQPSDLPQDLNWIRTQLVRDWSSLGGTDSTAQVHPYKFTYFLLHEAMKTGAVDLILGKVNEIRYNDMGCASGVSYTPTSEEIDAKTDAVEILDAQQVVLAMGPWTSKLLPDCPISGLRAHSITIKPSTGTVSPYAIFTELKIGRNNYFSPEMYARKDEVYVCGEGDTLVELPETSDAVEVVREKCDELYHYVSKLSSNLSKGHILKRQACYLPVLNVPTSSGPLVGETNLEGLFLASGHSCWGINNAPGTGKIMSELLLDGVASSADISALDPGLYFDASVLE
;
A
#
# COMPACT_ATOMS: atom_id res chain seq x y z
N MET A 1 28.73 10.32 -26.85
CA MET A 1 28.74 9.71 -25.51
C MET A 1 27.32 9.26 -25.24
N SER A 2 27.08 7.99 -24.96
CA SER A 2 25.74 7.50 -24.63
C SER A 2 25.43 7.87 -23.19
N ASN A 3 24.48 8.78 -22.96
CA ASN A 3 23.90 8.93 -21.63
C ASN A 3 23.24 7.61 -21.27
N SER A 4 23.76 6.94 -20.24
CA SER A 4 22.96 5.95 -19.53
C SER A 4 21.74 6.69 -18.97
N PRO A 5 20.51 6.15 -19.06
CA PRO A 5 19.38 6.76 -18.38
C PRO A 5 19.74 6.94 -16.90
N GLN A 6 19.49 8.14 -16.36
CA GLN A 6 19.57 8.36 -14.91
C GLN A 6 18.60 7.38 -14.25
N ALA A 7 19.02 6.79 -13.13
CA ALA A 7 18.15 5.88 -12.41
C ALA A 7 16.97 6.69 -11.87
N VAL A 8 15.75 6.21 -12.12
CA VAL A 8 14.48 6.92 -11.88
C VAL A 8 14.30 7.28 -10.39
N ASP A 9 15.08 6.68 -9.50
CA ASP A 9 15.06 6.87 -8.05
C ASP A 9 16.01 7.95 -7.51
N GLN A 10 16.83 8.60 -8.36
CA GLN A 10 17.81 9.63 -7.97
C GLN A 10 17.22 11.04 -7.83
N VAL A 11 16.32 11.24 -6.86
CA VAL A 11 15.77 12.57 -6.51
C VAL A 11 16.65 13.24 -5.45
N GLU A 12 17.05 14.49 -5.68
CA GLU A 12 17.71 15.31 -4.67
C GLU A 12 16.72 15.68 -3.55
N PHE A 13 17.12 15.54 -2.29
CA PHE A 13 16.30 15.92 -1.14
C PHE A 13 17.13 16.71 -0.14
N LEU A 14 16.44 17.51 0.67
CA LEU A 14 17.01 18.27 1.77
C LEU A 14 16.60 17.63 3.11
N SER A 15 17.34 17.94 4.17
CA SER A 15 16.93 17.71 5.56
C SER A 15 16.39 18.98 6.24
N GLN A 16 16.57 20.14 5.61
CA GLN A 16 16.28 21.48 6.12
C GLN A 16 15.61 22.33 5.02
N PRO A 17 14.79 23.35 5.37
CA PRO A 17 14.23 24.26 4.39
C PRO A 17 15.31 25.02 3.61
N SER A 18 15.09 25.25 2.32
CA SER A 18 16.08 25.90 1.43
C SER A 18 16.16 27.44 1.58
N GLY A 19 15.22 28.04 2.31
CA GLY A 19 15.00 29.49 2.34
C GLY A 19 14.30 30.08 1.11
N LYS A 20 14.12 29.33 0.02
CA LYS A 20 13.51 29.84 -1.24
C LYS A 20 12.04 30.28 -1.13
N ALA A 21 11.37 29.92 -0.03
CA ALA A 21 10.02 30.34 0.32
C ALA A 21 9.94 31.76 0.91
N GLU A 22 11.05 32.32 1.40
CA GLU A 22 11.04 33.63 2.07
C GLU A 22 10.50 34.74 1.15
N GLY A 23 9.48 35.47 1.62
CA GLY A 23 8.82 36.53 0.87
C GLY A 23 7.90 36.05 -0.27
N LYS A 24 7.57 34.75 -0.33
CA LYS A 24 6.66 34.15 -1.31
C LYS A 24 5.43 33.53 -0.65
N HIS A 25 4.41 33.29 -1.45
CA HIS A 25 3.29 32.43 -1.10
C HIS A 25 3.76 30.97 -1.00
N HIS A 26 3.85 30.45 0.21
CA HIS A 26 4.44 29.14 0.49
C HIS A 26 3.34 28.09 0.71
N ILE A 27 3.40 27.04 -0.12
CA ILE A 27 2.52 25.88 -0.06
C ILE A 27 3.33 24.69 0.44
N VAL A 28 2.92 24.11 1.57
CA VAL A 28 3.51 22.89 2.13
C VAL A 28 2.64 21.70 1.77
N ILE A 29 3.23 20.64 1.22
CA ILE A 29 2.52 19.39 0.88
C ILE A 29 3.14 18.26 1.71
N VAL A 30 2.34 17.64 2.58
CA VAL A 30 2.78 16.55 3.46
C VAL A 30 2.43 15.20 2.81
N GLY A 31 3.46 14.49 2.36
CA GLY A 31 3.41 13.18 1.72
C GLY A 31 3.88 13.23 0.26
N ALA A 32 5.02 12.61 -0.05
CA ALA A 32 5.48 12.40 -1.44
C ALA A 32 4.93 11.09 -2.03
N GLY A 33 3.66 10.81 -1.72
CA GLY A 33 2.84 9.84 -2.45
C GLY A 33 2.35 10.40 -3.77
N ILE A 34 1.75 9.55 -4.61
CA ILE A 34 1.29 9.92 -5.95
C ILE A 34 0.31 11.11 -5.94
N ILE A 35 -0.53 11.25 -4.91
CA ILE A 35 -1.46 12.38 -4.77
C ILE A 35 -0.70 13.69 -4.57
N GLY A 36 0.13 13.80 -3.52
CA GLY A 36 0.91 15.00 -3.22
C GLY A 36 1.88 15.39 -4.33
N VAL A 37 2.46 14.40 -5.01
CA VAL A 37 3.28 14.64 -6.21
C VAL A 37 2.47 15.17 -7.38
N CYS A 38 1.27 14.63 -7.66
CA CYS A 38 0.40 15.18 -8.70
C CYS A 38 -0.04 16.62 -8.36
N THR A 39 -0.36 16.91 -7.09
CA THR A 39 -0.65 18.27 -6.64
C THR A 39 0.53 19.22 -6.91
N ALA A 40 1.75 18.86 -6.50
CA ALA A 40 2.95 19.65 -6.77
C ALA A 40 3.19 19.84 -8.28
N TYR A 41 3.02 18.79 -9.08
CA TYR A 41 3.14 18.85 -10.53
C TYR A 41 2.14 19.84 -11.15
N TYR A 42 0.85 19.68 -10.90
CA TYR A 42 -0.18 20.54 -11.50
C TYR A 42 -0.12 21.98 -11.00
N LEU A 43 0.22 22.22 -9.73
CA LEU A 43 0.51 23.56 -9.22
C LEU A 43 1.57 24.27 -10.09
N THR A 44 2.71 23.61 -10.36
CA THR A 44 3.77 24.23 -11.19
C THR A 44 3.40 24.45 -12.66
N ARG A 45 2.32 23.83 -13.16
CA ARG A 45 1.78 24.04 -14.51
C ARG A 45 0.58 25.00 -14.54
N HIS A 46 0.07 25.42 -13.39
CA HIS A 46 -1.14 26.22 -13.32
C HIS A 46 -0.92 27.64 -13.87
N PRO A 47 -1.83 28.23 -14.66
CA PRO A 47 -1.64 29.58 -15.23
C PRO A 47 -1.42 30.69 -14.19
N SER A 48 -1.99 30.54 -12.99
CA SER A 48 -1.83 31.47 -11.85
C SER A 48 -0.50 31.30 -11.11
N PHE A 49 0.23 30.19 -11.34
CA PHE A 49 1.50 29.91 -10.66
C PHE A 49 2.66 30.71 -11.25
N ASP A 50 3.48 31.25 -10.36
CA ASP A 50 4.62 32.10 -10.69
C ASP A 50 5.74 31.80 -9.70
N ALA A 51 6.83 31.19 -10.16
CA ALA A 51 7.98 30.79 -9.34
C ALA A 51 8.69 31.95 -8.62
N SER A 52 8.46 33.20 -9.04
CA SER A 52 8.94 34.39 -8.32
C SER A 52 8.09 34.75 -7.11
N LYS A 53 6.79 34.38 -7.12
CA LYS A 53 5.81 34.69 -6.08
C LYS A 53 5.39 33.48 -5.23
N HIS A 54 5.61 32.26 -5.71
CA HIS A 54 5.17 31.02 -5.07
C HIS A 54 6.36 30.09 -4.82
N HIS A 55 6.26 29.28 -3.78
CA HIS A 55 7.18 28.17 -3.50
C HIS A 55 6.44 26.97 -2.94
N ILE A 56 6.90 25.77 -3.27
CA ILE A 56 6.31 24.51 -2.81
C ILE A 56 7.36 23.73 -2.03
N THR A 57 6.99 23.21 -0.86
CA THR A 57 7.79 22.26 -0.11
C THR A 57 7.03 20.95 0.06
N VAL A 58 7.56 19.87 -0.52
CA VAL A 58 7.02 18.53 -0.34
C VAL A 58 7.80 17.85 0.79
N LEU A 59 7.10 17.44 1.84
CA LEU A 59 7.66 16.70 2.97
C LEU A 59 7.33 15.21 2.85
N GLU A 60 8.32 14.34 3.08
CA GLU A 60 8.13 12.89 3.07
C GLU A 60 8.88 12.25 4.22
N SER A 61 8.23 11.34 4.95
CA SER A 61 8.81 10.74 6.15
C SER A 61 10.04 9.90 5.87
N LYS A 62 10.06 9.13 4.77
CA LYS A 62 11.14 8.14 4.53
C LYS A 62 11.62 8.07 3.09
N ARG A 63 10.71 7.92 2.13
CA ARG A 63 11.03 7.75 0.72
C ARG A 63 9.81 8.07 -0.13
N VAL A 64 10.04 8.83 -1.20
CA VAL A 64 9.04 9.09 -2.26
C VAL A 64 8.42 7.76 -2.70
N ALA A 65 7.09 7.73 -2.78
CA ALA A 65 6.32 6.54 -3.14
C ALA A 65 6.56 5.28 -2.25
N GLY A 66 7.06 5.40 -1.02
CA GLY A 66 7.38 4.24 -0.15
C GLY A 66 6.20 3.35 0.27
N GLY A 67 4.98 3.91 0.24
CA GLY A 67 3.71 3.21 0.52
C GLY A 67 3.02 2.62 -0.72
N ALA A 68 1.69 2.66 -0.72
CA ALA A 68 0.87 2.15 -1.83
C ALA A 68 1.24 2.79 -3.20
N SER A 69 1.62 4.07 -3.22
CA SER A 69 1.99 4.80 -4.45
C SER A 69 3.16 4.19 -5.24
N GLY A 70 4.07 3.44 -4.60
CA GLY A 70 5.14 2.72 -5.31
C GLY A 70 4.89 1.22 -5.41
N LYS A 71 4.08 0.66 -4.51
CA LYS A 71 3.88 -0.79 -4.34
C LYS A 71 2.65 -1.33 -5.09
N ALA A 72 1.61 -0.53 -5.31
CA ALA A 72 0.34 -0.93 -5.93
C ALA A 72 0.48 -1.41 -7.38
N GLY A 73 -0.53 -2.11 -7.89
CA GLY A 73 -0.51 -2.75 -9.21
C GLY A 73 -0.51 -1.77 -10.39
N GLY A 74 -1.26 -0.66 -10.27
CA GLY A 74 -1.26 0.44 -11.24
C GLY A 74 -2.32 0.38 -12.35
N LEU A 75 -3.41 -0.37 -12.14
CA LEU A 75 -4.58 -0.37 -13.02
C LEU A 75 -5.24 1.02 -13.08
N LEU A 76 -5.68 1.40 -14.27
CA LEU A 76 -6.49 2.58 -14.58
C LEU A 76 -7.77 2.13 -15.28
N ALA A 77 -8.93 2.69 -14.92
CA ALA A 77 -10.22 2.32 -15.49
C ALA A 77 -11.23 3.48 -15.49
N THR A 78 -12.02 3.61 -16.55
CA THR A 78 -13.13 4.59 -16.60
C THR A 78 -14.28 4.26 -15.65
N TRP A 79 -14.38 2.99 -15.22
CA TRP A 79 -15.36 2.49 -14.25
C TRP A 79 -14.83 2.48 -12.79
N ALA A 80 -13.64 3.04 -12.55
CA ALA A 80 -13.14 3.29 -11.19
C ALA A 80 -14.05 4.26 -10.41
N PHE A 81 -13.73 4.49 -9.13
CA PHE A 81 -14.48 5.38 -8.23
C PHE A 81 -13.58 6.45 -7.60
N PRO A 82 -14.01 7.71 -7.35
CA PRO A 82 -15.33 8.30 -7.60
C PRO A 82 -15.50 8.84 -9.02
N GLN A 83 -16.72 8.78 -9.54
CA GLN A 83 -17.05 9.28 -10.89
C GLN A 83 -16.88 10.80 -11.06
N GLN A 84 -16.82 11.55 -9.96
CA GLN A 84 -16.43 12.97 -9.91
C GLN A 84 -15.01 13.21 -10.46
N ILE A 85 -14.05 12.31 -10.19
CA ILE A 85 -12.63 12.48 -10.53
C ILE A 85 -12.21 11.58 -11.69
N VAL A 86 -12.80 10.39 -11.82
CA VAL A 86 -12.34 9.32 -12.71
C VAL A 86 -12.27 9.72 -14.19
N PRO A 87 -13.28 10.37 -14.81
CA PRO A 87 -13.22 10.76 -16.23
C PRO A 87 -12.06 11.72 -16.51
N LEU A 88 -11.92 12.77 -15.67
CA LEU A 88 -10.83 13.75 -15.75
C LEU A 88 -9.47 13.06 -15.58
N SER A 89 -9.32 12.24 -14.54
CA SER A 89 -8.05 11.62 -14.19
C SER A 89 -7.59 10.58 -15.20
N PHE A 90 -8.52 9.81 -15.78
CA PHE A 90 -8.22 8.84 -16.83
C PHE A 90 -7.78 9.52 -18.14
N GLN A 91 -8.40 10.66 -18.50
CA GLN A 91 -7.95 11.52 -19.60
C GLN A 91 -6.54 12.07 -19.34
N LEU A 92 -6.29 12.66 -18.16
CA LEU A 92 -4.99 13.23 -17.80
C LEU A 92 -3.86 12.19 -17.80
N HIS A 93 -4.13 10.93 -17.43
CA HIS A 93 -3.15 9.84 -17.56
C HIS A 93 -2.73 9.57 -19.02
N GLN A 94 -3.65 9.69 -19.98
CA GLN A 94 -3.34 9.60 -21.41
C GLN A 94 -2.55 10.84 -21.87
N GLU A 95 -3.00 12.05 -21.52
CA GLU A 95 -2.35 13.31 -21.91
C GLU A 95 -0.89 13.37 -21.42
N LEU A 96 -0.63 12.99 -20.16
CA LEU A 96 0.73 12.90 -19.62
C LEU A 96 1.57 11.86 -20.37
N SER A 97 0.99 10.72 -20.77
CA SER A 97 1.71 9.72 -21.54
C SER A 97 2.08 10.22 -22.94
N ASP A 98 1.19 10.98 -23.57
CA ASP A 98 1.40 11.55 -24.91
C ASP A 98 2.42 12.72 -24.86
N GLU A 99 2.44 13.49 -23.77
CA GLU A 99 3.38 14.61 -23.55
C GLU A 99 4.83 14.13 -23.29
N TYR A 100 5.01 13.08 -22.48
CA TYR A 100 6.32 12.68 -21.95
C TYR A 100 6.83 11.30 -22.40
N ASP A 101 6.20 10.65 -23.39
CA ASP A 101 6.53 9.26 -23.80
C ASP A 101 6.36 8.27 -22.62
N GLY A 102 5.19 8.35 -21.98
CA GLY A 102 4.87 7.59 -20.77
C GLY A 102 4.97 6.07 -20.92
N GLU A 103 4.86 5.56 -22.15
CA GLU A 103 5.11 4.15 -22.47
C GLU A 103 6.54 3.73 -22.08
N ASN A 104 7.55 4.58 -22.31
CA ASN A 104 8.95 4.28 -22.02
C ASN A 104 9.39 4.81 -20.66
N GLN A 105 8.80 5.91 -20.17
CA GLN A 105 9.16 6.49 -18.87
C GLN A 105 8.57 5.72 -17.68
N TRP A 106 7.30 5.30 -17.75
CA TRP A 106 6.60 4.66 -16.63
C TRP A 106 5.71 3.48 -17.02
N ASP A 107 6.02 2.83 -18.15
CA ASP A 107 5.30 1.67 -18.68
C ASP A 107 3.81 1.93 -18.95
N TYR A 108 3.41 3.17 -19.28
CA TYR A 108 2.02 3.45 -19.67
C TYR A 108 1.60 2.54 -20.83
N ARG A 109 0.42 1.94 -20.71
CA ARG A 109 -0.19 1.20 -21.80
C ARG A 109 -1.69 1.05 -21.61
N ARG A 110 -2.40 1.02 -22.73
CA ARG A 110 -3.77 0.48 -22.81
C ARG A 110 -3.71 -1.03 -22.63
N LEU A 111 -4.67 -1.63 -21.93
CA LEU A 111 -4.73 -3.09 -21.73
C LEU A 111 -6.17 -3.62 -21.76
N THR A 112 -6.34 -4.92 -21.62
CA THR A 112 -7.66 -5.57 -21.47
C THR A 112 -7.84 -6.03 -20.03
N THR A 113 -9.00 -5.80 -19.45
CA THR A 113 -9.33 -6.21 -18.08
C THR A 113 -10.46 -7.25 -18.07
N VAL A 114 -10.26 -8.36 -17.37
CA VAL A 114 -11.22 -9.49 -17.29
C VAL A 114 -11.41 -9.95 -15.84
N SER A 115 -12.58 -10.54 -15.56
CA SER A 115 -12.79 -11.42 -14.41
C SER A 115 -12.71 -12.87 -14.85
N ILE A 116 -12.10 -13.75 -14.04
CA ILE A 116 -11.94 -15.19 -14.32
C ILE A 116 -12.30 -16.02 -13.10
N GLU A 117 -13.30 -16.90 -13.23
CA GLU A 117 -13.60 -17.97 -12.28
C GLU A 117 -12.83 -19.24 -12.66
N ALA A 118 -12.09 -19.85 -11.74
CA ALA A 118 -11.31 -21.05 -12.03
C ALA A 118 -11.27 -22.09 -10.90
N ASP A 119 -11.12 -23.36 -11.26
CA ASP A 119 -10.91 -24.47 -10.32
C ASP A 119 -9.44 -24.86 -10.26
N VAL A 120 -8.81 -24.62 -9.11
CA VAL A 120 -7.40 -24.96 -8.87
C VAL A 120 -7.21 -26.07 -7.84
N GLN A 121 -8.29 -26.67 -7.32
CA GLN A 121 -8.25 -27.67 -6.23
C GLN A 121 -7.36 -28.87 -6.55
N ASN A 122 -7.49 -29.40 -7.77
CA ASN A 122 -6.90 -30.67 -8.17
C ASN A 122 -5.61 -30.49 -9.00
N VAL A 123 -5.07 -29.26 -9.03
CA VAL A 123 -3.79 -28.97 -9.70
C VAL A 123 -2.66 -29.39 -8.77
N SER A 124 -1.90 -30.42 -9.16
CA SER A 124 -0.75 -30.88 -8.39
C SER A 124 0.33 -29.81 -8.27
N ASP A 125 0.95 -29.70 -7.09
CA ASP A 125 2.06 -28.78 -6.78
C ASP A 125 3.39 -29.19 -7.45
N SER A 126 3.33 -29.68 -8.69
CA SER A 126 4.41 -30.37 -9.39
C SER A 126 5.54 -29.42 -9.75
N THR A 127 6.48 -29.28 -8.81
CA THR A 127 7.89 -29.11 -9.13
C THR A 127 8.34 -30.31 -9.96
N ASP A 128 8.37 -30.13 -11.29
CA ASP A 128 8.91 -31.12 -12.21
C ASP A 128 10.41 -31.34 -11.95
N LYS A 129 10.72 -32.29 -11.06
CA LYS A 129 12.05 -32.90 -11.01
C LYS A 129 12.26 -33.59 -12.35
N ALA A 130 13.18 -33.04 -13.15
CA ALA A 130 13.57 -33.55 -14.46
C ALA A 130 13.74 -35.09 -14.43
N GLY A 131 13.09 -35.76 -15.37
CA GLY A 131 12.83 -37.19 -15.29
C GLY A 131 14.10 -38.04 -15.31
N SER A 132 14.24 -38.92 -14.32
CA SER A 132 15.13 -40.09 -14.42
C SER A 132 14.35 -41.27 -15.02
N ILE A 133 14.20 -41.29 -16.34
CA ILE A 133 13.89 -42.54 -17.05
C ILE A 133 15.18 -43.37 -17.06
N SER A 134 15.24 -44.43 -16.25
CA SER A 134 16.13 -45.55 -16.53
C SER A 134 15.41 -46.88 -16.32
N SER A 135 15.66 -47.77 -17.27
CA SER A 135 14.88 -48.99 -17.53
C SER A 135 15.07 -50.07 -16.48
N LYS A 136 13.97 -50.74 -16.11
CA LYS A 136 14.05 -52.11 -15.55
C LYS A 136 14.64 -53.05 -16.59
N SER A 137 15.75 -53.71 -16.28
CA SER A 137 16.15 -54.96 -16.94
C SER A 137 16.66 -55.96 -15.90
N SER A 138 15.98 -57.10 -15.80
CA SER A 138 16.36 -58.22 -14.96
C SER A 138 17.30 -59.16 -15.70
N ASN A 139 18.44 -59.54 -15.11
CA ASN A 139 18.92 -60.93 -15.20
C ASN A 139 19.98 -61.32 -14.14
N SER A 140 19.98 -62.63 -13.88
CA SER A 140 20.49 -63.38 -12.74
C SER A 140 21.99 -63.79 -12.73
N ARG A 141 22.55 -63.97 -11.50
CA ARG A 141 23.60 -64.95 -11.09
C ARG A 141 25.02 -64.78 -11.72
N SER A 142 26.17 -65.14 -11.11
CA SER A 142 26.55 -65.81 -9.83
C SER A 142 28.08 -65.73 -9.57
N HIS A 143 28.53 -65.86 -8.29
CA HIS A 143 29.88 -66.25 -7.76
C HIS A 143 31.19 -65.70 -8.40
N THR A 144 32.23 -65.28 -7.65
CA THR A 144 33.17 -66.13 -6.88
C THR A 144 34.13 -65.29 -5.98
N LEU A 145 34.78 -65.91 -4.97
CA LEU A 145 35.72 -65.30 -4.01
C LEU A 145 37.13 -65.00 -4.59
N ALA A 146 37.88 -64.03 -4.01
CA ALA A 146 39.28 -64.22 -3.55
C ALA A 146 39.95 -63.01 -2.82
N THR A 147 40.25 -63.22 -1.53
CA THR A 147 41.33 -62.69 -0.66
C THR A 147 42.49 -61.80 -1.20
N ARG A 148 43.02 -60.85 -0.38
CA ARG A 148 44.26 -61.01 0.46
C ARG A 148 44.58 -59.83 1.44
N LYS A 149 45.30 -60.14 2.53
CA LYS A 149 45.71 -59.31 3.71
C LYS A 149 47.00 -58.47 3.55
N LYS A 150 47.28 -57.61 4.58
CA LYS A 150 48.58 -57.10 5.17
C LYS A 150 48.98 -55.64 4.81
N ASN A 151 49.61 -54.81 5.68
CA ASN A 151 49.90 -54.86 7.14
C ASN A 151 50.40 -53.50 7.74
N ARG A 152 50.25 -53.34 9.09
CA ARG A 152 51.11 -52.64 10.10
C ARG A 152 51.22 -51.09 10.23
N GLN A 153 50.94 -50.63 11.47
CA GLN A 153 51.32 -49.37 12.15
C GLN A 153 52.77 -49.38 12.71
N PRO A 154 53.33 -48.28 13.31
CA PRO A 154 53.07 -47.81 14.72
C PRO A 154 52.86 -46.26 14.88
N ARG A 155 52.08 -45.68 15.83
CA ARG A 155 52.18 -45.54 17.33
C ARG A 155 53.31 -44.58 17.80
N LYS A 156 53.15 -43.54 18.65
CA LYS A 156 52.59 -43.37 20.05
C LYS A 156 52.45 -41.85 20.40
N ASN A 157 51.43 -41.34 21.12
CA ASN A 157 51.15 -41.24 22.60
C ASN A 157 51.93 -40.19 23.44
N THR A 158 51.17 -39.34 24.18
CA THR A 158 51.34 -38.83 25.59
C THR A 158 50.18 -37.84 25.91
N THR A 159 49.83 -37.42 27.14
CA THR A 159 49.26 -38.08 28.35
C THR A 159 48.50 -37.02 29.20
N THR A 160 47.71 -37.43 30.20
CA THR A 160 46.67 -36.70 30.99
C THR A 160 47.17 -36.15 32.37
N PRO A 161 46.39 -35.86 33.47
CA PRO A 161 44.98 -35.40 33.72
C PRO A 161 44.77 -34.35 34.89
N GLY A 162 43.52 -33.91 35.18
CA GLY A 162 43.15 -33.53 36.58
C GLY A 162 41.80 -32.81 36.92
N LYS A 163 40.83 -33.54 37.56
CA LYS A 163 39.96 -33.20 38.76
C LYS A 163 39.17 -31.85 38.85
N LYS A 164 38.00 -31.70 39.53
CA LYS A 164 36.87 -32.54 40.05
C LYS A 164 35.77 -31.64 40.74
N LYS A 165 34.54 -32.18 40.95
CA LYS A 165 33.34 -31.69 41.75
C LYS A 165 32.36 -30.75 41.00
N ARG A 166 31.01 -30.87 40.97
CA ARG A 166 29.89 -31.29 41.90
C ARG A 166 29.54 -30.24 42.99
N CYS A 167 28.27 -29.92 43.33
CA CYS A 167 26.92 -30.22 42.79
C CYS A 167 25.80 -29.46 43.56
N ALA A 168 24.64 -29.17 42.93
CA ALA A 168 23.28 -29.00 43.53
C ALA A 168 23.00 -27.83 44.52
N GLN A 169 21.75 -27.48 44.91
CA GLN A 169 20.42 -27.33 44.26
C GLN A 169 19.39 -26.85 45.37
N THR A 170 18.23 -26.28 45.01
CA THR A 170 17.01 -26.03 45.87
C THR A 170 17.11 -24.94 46.98
N SER A 171 16.04 -24.35 47.55
CA SER A 171 14.72 -23.88 47.03
C SER A 171 13.90 -23.12 48.12
N ARG A 172 13.09 -22.11 47.72
CA ARG A 172 11.81 -21.62 48.31
C ARG A 172 11.72 -20.86 49.68
N SER A 173 11.06 -19.68 49.58
CA SER A 173 9.84 -19.19 50.28
C SER A 173 9.85 -18.39 51.62
N ASN A 174 9.12 -17.25 51.57
CA ASN A 174 8.23 -16.60 52.57
C ASN A 174 8.86 -15.79 53.75
N ARG A 175 8.58 -14.47 53.87
CA ARG A 175 7.52 -13.77 54.70
C ARG A 175 8.15 -13.14 55.98
N ASP A 176 7.68 -12.07 56.67
CA ASP A 176 6.48 -11.20 56.68
C ASP A 176 6.79 -9.77 57.28
N GLU A 177 5.88 -8.80 57.03
CA GLU A 177 5.31 -7.70 57.91
C GLU A 177 6.00 -6.39 58.44
N ASP A 178 5.11 -5.38 58.57
CA ASP A 178 5.02 -4.15 59.45
C ASP A 178 5.85 -2.86 59.17
N SER A 179 5.39 -1.59 59.42
CA SER A 179 4.20 -1.01 60.11
C SER A 179 3.94 0.50 59.78
N GLY A 180 2.72 1.03 60.04
CA GLY A 180 2.50 2.37 60.69
C GLY A 180 1.74 3.56 59.98
N ASN A 181 0.54 3.92 60.49
CA ASN A 181 -0.14 5.26 60.68
C ASN A 181 -0.23 6.30 59.51
N ASP A 182 -1.13 7.31 59.37
CA ASP A 182 -2.34 7.91 60.01
C ASP A 182 -2.93 8.98 59.00
N SER A 183 -4.14 9.58 59.04
CA SER A 183 -5.47 9.33 59.68
C SER A 183 -6.57 10.28 59.07
N ASP A 184 -7.85 9.98 59.34
CA ASP A 184 -9.10 10.81 59.44
C ASP A 184 -9.52 11.91 58.42
N ASN A 185 -10.73 11.75 57.84
CA ASN A 185 -11.93 12.51 58.28
C ASN A 185 -13.24 12.04 57.61
N GLU A 186 -14.33 12.01 58.39
CA GLU A 186 -15.71 11.66 57.97
C GLU A 186 -16.59 12.93 57.81
N SER A 187 -17.69 12.85 57.05
CA SER A 187 -19.04 13.28 57.49
C SER A 187 -20.11 13.02 56.40
N ASP A 188 -21.31 12.68 56.87
CA ASP A 188 -22.46 12.20 56.09
C ASP A 188 -23.36 13.32 55.53
N ASP A 189 -24.20 12.98 54.55
CA ASP A 189 -25.66 13.20 54.69
C ASP A 189 -26.46 12.33 53.68
N GLU A 190 -27.57 11.74 54.14
CA GLU A 190 -28.49 10.94 53.33
C GLU A 190 -29.66 11.78 52.78
N SER A 191 -30.17 11.45 51.58
CA SER A 191 -31.63 11.52 51.37
C SER A 191 -32.11 10.53 50.31
N ASP A 192 -32.97 9.60 50.74
CA ASP A 192 -33.60 8.54 49.95
C ASP A 192 -34.65 9.08 48.96
N GLY A 193 -34.85 8.42 47.81
CA GLY A 193 -35.72 8.90 46.74
C GLY A 193 -35.94 7.88 45.62
N LYS A 194 -36.60 6.76 45.94
CA LYS A 194 -36.85 5.63 45.03
C LYS A 194 -37.83 5.96 43.92
N ASP A 195 -37.66 5.33 42.77
CA ASP A 195 -38.72 4.51 42.18
C ASP A 195 -38.12 3.40 41.27
N GLU A 196 -38.90 2.34 41.08
CA GLU A 196 -38.47 1.01 40.66
C GLU A 196 -38.32 0.85 39.14
N LEU A 197 -37.51 -0.11 38.68
CA LEU A 197 -37.88 -1.07 37.63
C LEU A 197 -36.92 -2.28 37.59
N GLU A 198 -37.41 -3.39 37.05
CA GLU A 198 -36.98 -4.75 37.41
C GLU A 198 -35.64 -5.21 36.83
N ALA A 199 -34.93 -6.04 37.62
CA ALA A 199 -33.77 -6.78 37.15
C ALA A 199 -34.21 -8.10 36.47
N LEU A 200 -33.67 -8.36 35.27
CA LEU A 200 -33.62 -9.69 34.67
C LEU A 200 -32.18 -9.98 34.25
N GLU A 201 -31.52 -10.89 34.96
CA GLU A 201 -30.25 -11.47 34.53
C GLU A 201 -30.44 -12.27 33.24
N LEU A 202 -29.62 -12.01 32.22
CA LEU A 202 -29.43 -12.92 31.10
C LEU A 202 -27.95 -13.30 31.00
N GLY A 203 -27.72 -14.60 30.84
CA GLY A 203 -26.42 -15.21 31.05
C GLY A 203 -25.39 -14.92 29.96
N VAL A 204 -24.13 -15.08 30.35
CA VAL A 204 -22.95 -14.98 29.48
C VAL A 204 -23.03 -15.96 28.32
N SER A 205 -22.91 -15.45 27.09
CA SER A 205 -22.55 -16.24 25.91
C SER A 205 -21.52 -15.48 25.07
N ASN A 206 -20.67 -16.23 24.36
CA ASN A 206 -19.41 -15.80 23.76
C ASN A 206 -19.54 -14.68 22.71
N PRO A 207 -18.46 -13.92 22.43
CA PRO A 207 -18.45 -12.91 21.38
C PRO A 207 -18.78 -13.51 20.01
N VAL A 208 -19.51 -12.74 19.22
CA VAL A 208 -19.93 -13.11 17.86
C VAL A 208 -18.87 -12.63 16.87
N ASP A 209 -18.39 -13.50 16.01
CA ASP A 209 -17.54 -13.13 14.87
C ASP A 209 -18.34 -12.20 13.94
N VAL A 210 -17.77 -11.03 13.62
CA VAL A 210 -18.38 -10.07 12.69
C VAL A 210 -17.77 -10.28 11.32
N ASP A 211 -18.39 -11.16 10.53
CA ASP A 211 -18.05 -11.33 9.12
C ASP A 211 -18.32 -10.02 8.37
N TYR A 212 -17.28 -9.45 7.76
CA TYR A 212 -17.43 -8.41 6.75
C TYR A 212 -17.91 -9.07 5.45
N GLU A 213 -19.23 -9.06 5.20
CA GLU A 213 -19.78 -9.42 3.89
C GLU A 213 -19.19 -8.52 2.79
N SER A 214 -18.63 -9.14 1.76
CA SER A 214 -17.89 -8.49 0.65
C SER A 214 -18.76 -7.73 -0.35
N ASP A 215 -20.06 -7.62 -0.08
CA ASP A 215 -21.07 -7.33 -1.11
C ASP A 215 -21.21 -5.83 -1.44
N ALA A 216 -20.57 -4.95 -0.65
CA ALA A 216 -20.65 -3.49 -0.79
C ALA A 216 -19.98 -2.89 -2.04
N ILE A 217 -19.34 -3.69 -2.90
CA ILE A 217 -18.73 -3.22 -4.16
C ILE A 217 -19.63 -3.47 -5.38
N GLN A 218 -20.68 -4.29 -5.27
CA GLN A 218 -21.37 -4.85 -6.43
C GLN A 218 -22.56 -4.01 -6.97
N GLU A 219 -23.12 -3.07 -6.19
CA GLU A 219 -24.38 -2.38 -6.54
C GLU A 219 -24.27 -1.02 -7.30
N SER A 220 -23.09 -0.54 -7.68
CA SER A 220 -22.97 0.71 -8.48
C SER A 220 -22.62 0.51 -9.97
N CYS A 221 -22.32 -0.73 -10.39
CA CYS A 221 -22.04 -1.04 -11.78
C CYS A 221 -23.33 -1.27 -12.56
N GLY A 222 -23.75 -0.28 -13.36
CA GLY A 222 -24.90 -0.37 -14.28
C GLY A 222 -24.69 -1.40 -15.40
N MET A 223 -24.91 -2.68 -15.08
CA MET A 223 -24.74 -3.80 -16.01
C MET A 223 -25.84 -3.84 -17.08
N ASN A 224 -25.50 -3.46 -18.31
CA ASN A 224 -26.32 -3.81 -19.47
C ASN A 224 -26.18 -5.32 -19.74
N ASN A 225 -27.28 -6.06 -19.60
CA ASN A 225 -27.34 -7.50 -19.89
C ASN A 225 -27.01 -7.81 -21.36
N SER A 226 -25.76 -8.16 -21.65
CA SER A 226 -25.36 -8.83 -22.90
C SER A 226 -25.46 -10.36 -22.75
N SER A 227 -26.00 -11.01 -23.78
CA SER A 227 -26.36 -12.44 -23.80
C SER A 227 -25.25 -13.40 -23.37
N SER A 228 -25.62 -14.42 -22.58
CA SER A 228 -24.77 -15.54 -22.18
C SER A 228 -24.21 -16.33 -23.38
N THR A 229 -22.90 -16.27 -23.55
CA THR A 229 -22.15 -17.16 -24.45
C THR A 229 -21.69 -18.41 -23.71
N GLN A 230 -21.63 -19.54 -24.43
CA GLN A 230 -21.13 -20.81 -23.89
C GLN A 230 -19.66 -20.70 -23.44
N PRO A 231 -19.21 -21.50 -22.45
CA PRO A 231 -17.84 -21.48 -21.95
C PRO A 231 -16.89 -22.17 -22.95
N SER A 232 -16.47 -21.43 -23.97
CA SER A 232 -15.37 -21.83 -24.86
C SER A 232 -14.65 -20.60 -25.39
N ASP A 233 -13.34 -20.57 -25.12
CA ASP A 233 -12.34 -19.60 -25.53
C ASP A 233 -12.35 -18.24 -24.79
N LEU A 234 -11.44 -18.14 -23.81
CA LEU A 234 -10.85 -16.87 -23.36
C LEU A 234 -10.31 -16.06 -24.56
N PRO A 235 -10.07 -14.74 -24.41
CA PRO A 235 -9.42 -13.93 -25.45
C PRO A 235 -8.17 -14.62 -26.02
N GLN A 236 -8.08 -14.73 -27.35
CA GLN A 236 -7.07 -15.59 -28.01
C GLN A 236 -5.62 -15.17 -27.73
N ASP A 237 -5.41 -13.89 -27.40
CA ASP A 237 -4.14 -13.29 -27.02
C ASP A 237 -3.83 -13.41 -25.50
N LEU A 238 -4.75 -13.92 -24.67
CA LEU A 238 -4.51 -14.21 -23.24
C LEU A 238 -3.62 -15.46 -23.07
N ASN A 239 -2.31 -15.27 -23.26
CA ASN A 239 -1.35 -16.36 -23.49
C ASN A 239 -0.78 -17.03 -22.23
N TRP A 240 -1.24 -16.66 -21.03
CA TRP A 240 -0.59 -17.02 -19.77
C TRP A 240 -1.50 -17.65 -18.72
N ILE A 241 -2.76 -17.93 -19.05
CA ILE A 241 -3.74 -18.62 -18.19
C ILE A 241 -4.00 -20.04 -18.70
N ARG A 242 -4.15 -21.00 -17.80
CA ARG A 242 -4.52 -22.39 -18.12
C ARG A 242 -6.02 -22.47 -18.40
N THR A 243 -6.39 -22.27 -19.67
CA THR A 243 -7.78 -22.20 -20.13
C THR A 243 -8.65 -23.38 -19.66
N GLN A 244 -8.07 -24.57 -19.52
CA GLN A 244 -8.78 -25.78 -19.06
C GLN A 244 -9.20 -25.78 -17.58
N LEU A 245 -8.76 -24.79 -16.79
CA LEU A 245 -9.15 -24.60 -15.39
C LEU A 245 -10.26 -23.55 -15.23
N VAL A 246 -10.51 -22.74 -16.26
CA VAL A 246 -11.50 -21.67 -16.23
C VAL A 246 -12.89 -22.25 -16.40
N ARG A 247 -13.81 -21.77 -15.54
CA ARG A 247 -15.22 -22.17 -15.53
C ARG A 247 -16.10 -21.12 -16.21
N ASP A 248 -15.85 -19.85 -15.87
CA ASP A 248 -16.51 -18.70 -16.46
C ASP A 248 -15.53 -17.52 -16.52
N TRP A 249 -15.82 -16.54 -17.37
CA TRP A 249 -15.07 -15.29 -17.45
C TRP A 249 -15.93 -14.15 -18.01
N SER A 250 -15.62 -12.92 -17.63
CA SER A 250 -16.28 -11.72 -18.16
C SER A 250 -15.29 -10.63 -18.52
N SER A 251 -15.65 -9.80 -19.50
CA SER A 251 -14.88 -8.61 -19.85
C SER A 251 -15.29 -7.45 -18.93
N LEU A 252 -14.32 -6.87 -18.24
CA LEU A 252 -14.51 -5.68 -17.40
C LEU A 252 -14.09 -4.40 -18.14
N GLY A 253 -13.25 -4.48 -19.16
CA GLY A 253 -12.88 -3.34 -19.99
C GLY A 253 -11.85 -3.68 -21.06
N GLY A 254 -11.83 -2.90 -22.12
CA GLY A 254 -10.88 -3.01 -23.23
C GLY A 254 -9.86 -1.88 -23.24
N THR A 255 -9.08 -1.81 -24.32
CA THR A 255 -8.08 -0.74 -24.54
C THR A 255 -8.69 0.65 -24.73
N ASP A 256 -10.02 0.78 -24.80
CA ASP A 256 -10.79 2.02 -24.83
C ASP A 256 -11.15 2.55 -23.43
N SER A 257 -11.25 1.66 -22.44
CA SER A 257 -11.81 1.90 -21.10
C SER A 257 -10.85 1.57 -19.96
N THR A 258 -9.75 0.85 -20.23
CA THR A 258 -8.74 0.49 -19.23
C THR A 258 -7.30 0.69 -19.73
N ALA A 259 -6.42 1.01 -18.79
CA ALA A 259 -5.00 1.26 -19.01
C ALA A 259 -4.20 0.89 -17.75
N GLN A 260 -2.89 1.08 -17.78
CA GLN A 260 -2.00 0.79 -16.66
C GLN A 260 -0.76 1.68 -16.69
N VAL A 261 -0.23 1.98 -15.51
CA VAL A 261 1.10 2.57 -15.28
C VAL A 261 1.91 1.73 -14.30
N HIS A 262 3.23 1.90 -14.28
CA HIS A 262 4.07 1.48 -13.17
C HIS A 262 4.09 2.60 -12.11
N PRO A 263 3.41 2.47 -10.94
CA PRO A 263 3.13 3.61 -10.06
C PRO A 263 4.38 4.30 -9.51
N TYR A 264 5.40 3.52 -9.13
CA TYR A 264 6.70 4.03 -8.70
C TYR A 264 7.36 4.94 -9.76
N LYS A 265 7.51 4.46 -11.01
CA LYS A 265 8.13 5.20 -12.10
C LYS A 265 7.36 6.49 -12.39
N PHE A 266 6.03 6.41 -12.47
CA PHE A 266 5.15 7.56 -12.70
C PHE A 266 5.29 8.63 -11.60
N THR A 267 5.24 8.22 -10.33
CA THR A 267 5.35 9.14 -9.20
C THR A 267 6.72 9.83 -9.18
N TYR A 268 7.81 9.09 -9.38
CA TYR A 268 9.14 9.69 -9.45
C TYR A 268 9.32 10.63 -10.64
N PHE A 269 8.80 10.25 -11.81
CA PHE A 269 8.86 11.09 -13.02
C PHE A 269 8.17 12.44 -12.82
N LEU A 270 6.91 12.45 -12.34
CA LEU A 270 6.18 13.71 -12.12
C LEU A 270 6.83 14.57 -11.02
N LEU A 271 7.41 13.97 -9.98
CA LEU A 271 8.15 14.72 -8.96
C LEU A 271 9.39 15.39 -9.55
N HIS A 272 10.16 14.68 -10.37
CA HIS A 272 11.27 15.27 -11.13
C HIS A 272 10.82 16.43 -12.02
N GLU A 273 9.71 16.27 -12.75
CA GLU A 273 9.16 17.32 -13.61
C GLU A 273 8.63 18.53 -12.84
N ALA A 274 8.12 18.35 -11.62
CA ALA A 274 7.76 19.45 -10.72
C ALA A 274 9.02 20.19 -10.22
N MET A 275 10.03 19.44 -9.75
CA MET A 275 11.28 20.00 -9.21
C MET A 275 12.16 20.70 -10.25
N LYS A 276 12.13 20.28 -11.52
CA LYS A 276 12.85 20.95 -12.63
C LYS A 276 12.51 22.43 -12.78
N THR A 277 11.37 22.89 -12.25
CA THR A 277 10.98 24.31 -12.24
C THR A 277 11.81 25.16 -11.27
N GLY A 278 12.51 24.55 -10.31
CA GLY A 278 13.25 25.22 -9.25
C GLY A 278 12.40 25.78 -8.11
N ALA A 279 11.06 25.72 -8.24
CA ALA A 279 10.09 26.23 -7.27
C ALA A 279 9.53 25.15 -6.31
N VAL A 280 10.04 23.92 -6.40
CA VAL A 280 9.66 22.79 -5.54
C VAL A 280 10.92 22.22 -4.89
N ASP A 281 10.94 22.17 -3.56
CA ASP A 281 11.94 21.40 -2.81
C ASP A 281 11.29 20.14 -2.21
N LEU A 282 12.03 19.03 -2.22
CA LEU A 282 11.71 17.82 -1.47
C LEU A 282 12.51 17.82 -0.15
N ILE A 283 11.85 17.60 0.97
CA ILE A 283 12.47 17.43 2.29
C ILE A 283 12.15 16.02 2.82
N LEU A 284 13.16 15.29 3.29
CA LEU A 284 12.96 14.04 4.03
C LEU A 284 12.90 14.32 5.55
N GLY A 285 11.70 14.17 6.09
CA GLY A 285 11.39 14.37 7.49
C GLY A 285 9.98 13.91 7.85
N LYS A 286 9.82 13.28 9.02
CA LYS A 286 8.50 12.93 9.57
C LYS A 286 7.86 14.21 10.12
N VAL A 287 6.75 14.67 9.52
CA VAL A 287 5.91 15.72 10.13
C VAL A 287 5.36 15.19 11.45
N ASN A 288 5.48 15.98 12.51
CA ASN A 288 5.02 15.65 13.85
C ASN A 288 3.68 16.35 14.14
N GLU A 289 3.58 17.65 13.84
CA GLU A 289 2.45 18.51 14.19
C GLU A 289 2.18 19.55 13.09
N ILE A 290 0.92 20.00 12.99
CA ILE A 290 0.54 21.18 12.20
C ILE A 290 0.72 22.42 13.09
N ARG A 291 1.20 23.53 12.52
CA ARG A 291 1.31 24.82 13.21
C ARG A 291 0.16 25.73 12.79
N TYR A 292 -0.40 26.44 13.77
CA TYR A 292 -1.49 27.39 13.61
C TYR A 292 -1.06 28.79 14.08
N ASN A 293 -1.60 29.83 13.45
CA ASN A 293 -1.37 31.22 13.87
C ASN A 293 -2.35 31.66 14.97
N ASP A 294 -2.20 32.89 15.47
CA ASP A 294 -3.07 33.47 16.52
C ASP A 294 -4.56 33.57 16.13
N MET A 295 -4.91 33.41 14.86
CA MET A 295 -6.29 33.39 14.34
C MET A 295 -6.84 31.97 14.16
N GLY A 296 -6.04 30.93 14.39
CA GLY A 296 -6.41 29.52 14.20
C GLY A 296 -6.23 28.99 12.78
N CYS A 297 -5.75 29.79 11.82
CA CYS A 297 -5.44 29.32 10.47
C CYS A 297 -4.16 28.48 10.49
N ALA A 298 -4.09 27.43 9.67
CA ALA A 298 -2.84 26.68 9.49
C ALA A 298 -1.76 27.57 8.87
N SER A 299 -0.57 27.53 9.46
CA SER A 299 0.53 28.47 9.19
C SER A 299 1.87 27.77 8.97
N GLY A 300 1.90 26.43 9.02
CA GLY A 300 3.15 25.69 8.98
C GLY A 300 3.04 24.25 9.50
N VAL A 301 4.19 23.62 9.69
CA VAL A 301 4.34 22.27 10.26
C VAL A 301 5.66 22.14 11.03
N SER A 302 5.66 21.31 12.07
CA SER A 302 6.91 20.83 12.69
C SER A 302 7.27 19.45 12.14
N TYR A 303 8.55 19.18 11.93
CA TYR A 303 8.99 17.88 11.43
C TYR A 303 10.35 17.45 12.01
N THR A 304 10.55 16.14 12.14
CA THR A 304 11.83 15.54 12.53
C THR A 304 12.57 15.09 11.26
N PRO A 305 13.75 15.64 10.91
CA PRO A 305 14.52 15.19 9.75
C PRO A 305 14.89 13.70 9.81
N THR A 306 14.82 13.00 8.69
CA THR A 306 15.01 11.53 8.61
C THR A 306 16.20 11.10 7.74
N SER A 307 17.30 11.85 7.82
CA SER A 307 18.55 11.58 7.09
C SER A 307 19.08 10.14 7.30
N GLU A 308 19.78 9.60 6.31
CA GLU A 308 20.32 8.24 6.32
C GLU A 308 21.35 7.98 7.46
N GLU A 309 21.89 9.03 8.10
CA GLU A 309 22.61 8.93 9.36
C GLU A 309 21.64 8.69 10.54
N ILE A 310 21.24 7.42 10.64
CA ILE A 310 20.51 6.83 11.78
C ILE A 310 21.28 7.11 13.09
N ASP A 311 20.54 7.36 14.19
CA ASP A 311 20.98 7.56 15.58
C ASP A 311 21.40 8.97 16.05
N ALA A 312 21.38 10.00 15.22
CA ALA A 312 21.36 11.38 15.73
C ALA A 312 19.95 11.74 16.22
N LYS A 313 19.81 12.15 17.50
CA LYS A 313 18.62 12.90 17.95
C LYS A 313 18.66 14.27 17.28
N THR A 314 18.03 14.38 16.11
CA THR A 314 17.77 15.66 15.46
C THR A 314 16.60 16.35 16.17
N ASP A 315 16.81 17.61 16.56
CA ASP A 315 15.72 18.44 17.07
C ASP A 315 14.65 18.65 15.98
N ALA A 316 13.41 18.89 16.39
CA ALA A 316 12.34 19.23 15.46
C ALA A 316 12.66 20.54 14.73
N VAL A 317 12.39 20.55 13.43
CA VAL A 317 12.52 21.71 12.55
C VAL A 317 11.12 22.28 12.32
N GLU A 318 11.00 23.59 12.46
CA GLU A 318 9.77 24.32 12.19
C GLU A 318 9.80 24.91 10.78
N ILE A 319 8.73 24.68 10.02
CA ILE A 319 8.39 25.50 8.86
C ILE A 319 7.21 26.36 9.30
N LEU A 320 7.45 27.66 9.40
CA LEU A 320 6.45 28.68 9.75
C LEU A 320 6.21 29.57 8.53
N ASP A 321 5.17 30.41 8.60
CA ASP A 321 4.75 31.33 7.55
C ASP A 321 4.35 30.66 6.21
N ALA A 322 3.93 29.40 6.25
CA ALA A 322 3.23 28.76 5.14
C ALA A 322 1.78 29.29 5.06
N GLN A 323 1.31 29.68 3.87
CA GLN A 323 -0.07 30.13 3.69
C GLN A 323 -1.05 28.96 3.52
N GLN A 324 -0.55 27.81 3.06
CA GLN A 324 -1.36 26.61 2.80
C GLN A 324 -0.59 25.35 3.18
N VAL A 325 -1.25 24.44 3.89
CA VAL A 325 -0.75 23.11 4.28
C VAL A 325 -1.68 22.05 3.70
N VAL A 326 -1.16 21.17 2.85
CA VAL A 326 -1.90 20.10 2.17
C VAL A 326 -1.50 18.74 2.73
N LEU A 327 -2.46 18.01 3.33
CA LEU A 327 -2.24 16.65 3.79
C LEU A 327 -2.56 15.64 2.68
N ALA A 328 -1.52 14.98 2.16
CA ALA A 328 -1.60 13.94 1.13
C ALA A 328 -0.98 12.61 1.62
N MET A 329 -1.16 12.32 2.91
CA MET A 329 -0.43 11.28 3.66
C MET A 329 -0.98 9.85 3.49
N GLY A 330 -2.03 9.67 2.69
CA GLY A 330 -2.69 8.37 2.55
C GLY A 330 -3.22 7.88 3.91
N PRO A 331 -2.98 6.62 4.31
CA PRO A 331 -3.54 6.10 5.55
C PRO A 331 -2.93 6.77 6.80
N TRP A 332 -1.77 7.41 6.69
CA TRP A 332 -1.14 8.16 7.80
C TRP A 332 -1.80 9.52 8.08
N THR A 333 -2.84 9.93 7.35
CA THR A 333 -3.59 11.17 7.65
C THR A 333 -4.09 11.20 9.10
N SER A 334 -4.63 10.08 9.61
CA SER A 334 -5.14 9.97 10.99
C SER A 334 -4.05 9.99 12.08
N LYS A 335 -2.76 10.02 11.71
CA LYS A 335 -1.66 10.28 12.66
C LYS A 335 -1.43 11.78 12.94
N LEU A 336 -1.95 12.68 12.10
CA LEU A 336 -1.96 14.14 12.34
C LEU A 336 -3.35 14.70 12.63
N LEU A 337 -4.41 14.05 12.15
CA LEU A 337 -5.80 14.41 12.42
C LEU A 337 -6.54 13.17 12.97
N PRO A 338 -6.50 12.89 14.28
CA PRO A 338 -7.02 11.65 14.87
C PRO A 338 -8.47 11.32 14.49
N ASP A 339 -9.33 12.34 14.50
CA ASP A 339 -10.76 12.24 14.14
C ASP A 339 -11.03 12.16 12.63
N CYS A 340 -10.01 12.34 11.77
CA CYS A 340 -10.18 12.14 10.33
C CYS A 340 -10.50 10.67 10.06
N PRO A 341 -11.66 10.34 9.43
CA PRO A 341 -12.17 8.97 9.33
C PRO A 341 -11.45 8.11 8.28
N ILE A 342 -10.14 8.31 8.08
CA ILE A 342 -9.28 7.57 7.17
C ILE A 342 -8.45 6.56 7.97
N SER A 343 -8.68 5.27 7.72
CA SER A 343 -7.92 4.17 8.30
C SER A 343 -6.98 3.53 7.27
N GLY A 344 -6.10 2.66 7.74
CA GLY A 344 -5.29 1.81 6.90
C GLY A 344 -5.85 0.40 6.80
N LEU A 345 -6.08 -0.09 5.58
CA LEU A 345 -6.29 -1.52 5.29
C LEU A 345 -5.01 -2.12 4.69
N ARG A 346 -4.37 -3.10 5.36
CA ARG A 346 -3.10 -3.68 4.89
C ARG A 346 -3.34 -4.71 3.79
N ALA A 347 -2.77 -4.54 2.61
CA ALA A 347 -2.78 -5.55 1.55
C ALA A 347 -1.37 -6.09 1.28
N HIS A 348 -1.25 -7.40 1.11
CA HIS A 348 -0.01 -8.07 0.70
C HIS A 348 0.05 -8.20 -0.82
N SER A 349 1.25 -8.04 -1.38
CA SER A 349 1.49 -8.26 -2.80
C SER A 349 2.86 -8.86 -3.07
N ILE A 350 2.95 -9.48 -4.25
CA ILE A 350 4.18 -10.00 -4.82
C ILE A 350 4.34 -9.47 -6.24
N THR A 351 5.58 -9.45 -6.72
CA THR A 351 5.82 -9.40 -8.18
C THR A 351 6.56 -10.65 -8.61
N ILE A 352 6.15 -11.23 -9.74
CA ILE A 352 6.64 -12.50 -10.27
C ILE A 352 7.28 -12.23 -11.62
N LYS A 353 8.51 -12.71 -11.82
CA LYS A 353 9.12 -12.77 -13.15
C LYS A 353 8.59 -14.01 -13.88
N PRO A 354 7.91 -13.86 -15.04
CA PRO A 354 7.48 -15.01 -15.83
C PRO A 354 8.66 -15.87 -16.29
N SER A 355 8.43 -17.17 -16.45
CA SER A 355 9.43 -18.12 -16.94
C SER A 355 9.84 -17.91 -18.41
N THR A 356 8.92 -17.40 -19.23
CA THR A 356 9.11 -17.21 -20.67
C THR A 356 8.58 -15.84 -21.11
N GLY A 357 9.50 -14.98 -21.55
CA GLY A 357 9.20 -13.71 -22.21
C GLY A 357 8.31 -12.76 -21.41
N THR A 358 7.60 -11.91 -22.14
CA THR A 358 6.54 -11.03 -21.62
C THR A 358 5.19 -11.74 -21.72
N VAL A 359 4.34 -11.62 -20.70
CA VAL A 359 2.93 -12.03 -20.78
C VAL A 359 2.11 -10.99 -21.56
N SER A 360 0.95 -11.37 -22.11
CA SER A 360 0.06 -10.39 -22.73
C SER A 360 -0.50 -9.38 -21.71
N PRO A 361 -0.75 -8.12 -22.12
CA PRO A 361 -1.12 -7.04 -21.20
C PRO A 361 -2.57 -7.21 -20.74
N TYR A 362 -2.74 -7.92 -19.64
CA TYR A 362 -4.04 -8.12 -18.99
C TYR A 362 -3.98 -7.72 -17.51
N ALA A 363 -5.04 -7.08 -17.06
CA ALA A 363 -5.41 -7.05 -15.65
C ALA A 363 -6.50 -8.10 -15.43
N ILE A 364 -6.30 -8.99 -14.46
CA ILE A 364 -7.17 -10.14 -14.23
C ILE A 364 -7.61 -10.10 -12.78
N PHE A 365 -8.91 -9.92 -12.57
CA PHE A 365 -9.58 -10.22 -11.32
C PHE A 365 -9.90 -11.72 -11.34
N THR A 366 -9.69 -12.43 -10.23
CA THR A 366 -9.96 -13.87 -10.20
C THR A 366 -10.80 -14.26 -8.99
N GLU A 367 -11.60 -15.30 -9.15
CA GLU A 367 -12.17 -16.07 -8.06
C GLU A 367 -11.71 -17.53 -8.24
N LEU A 368 -10.77 -17.96 -7.40
CA LEU A 368 -10.16 -19.28 -7.50
C LEU A 368 -10.79 -20.22 -6.50
N LYS A 369 -11.48 -21.26 -6.97
CA LYS A 369 -11.97 -22.32 -6.09
C LYS A 369 -10.79 -23.19 -5.61
N ILE A 370 -10.46 -23.07 -4.33
CA ILE A 370 -9.32 -23.74 -3.68
C ILE A 370 -9.75 -24.90 -2.76
N GLY A 371 -11.02 -24.97 -2.36
CA GLY A 371 -11.56 -26.05 -1.53
C GLY A 371 -13.07 -26.24 -1.73
N ARG A 372 -13.67 -27.25 -1.07
CA ARG A 372 -15.05 -27.72 -1.37
C ARG A 372 -16.07 -26.57 -1.40
N ASN A 373 -15.99 -25.66 -0.42
CA ASN A 373 -16.61 -24.33 -0.40
C ASN A 373 -15.57 -23.29 0.08
N ASN A 374 -14.38 -23.27 -0.53
CA ASN A 374 -13.34 -22.30 -0.18
C ASN A 374 -12.80 -21.65 -1.46
N TYR A 375 -12.65 -20.34 -1.44
CA TYR A 375 -12.27 -19.50 -2.56
C TYR A 375 -11.10 -18.60 -2.16
N PHE A 376 -10.38 -18.10 -3.15
CA PHE A 376 -9.26 -17.17 -2.98
C PHE A 376 -9.25 -16.25 -4.18
N SER A 377 -9.30 -14.94 -3.96
CA SER A 377 -9.60 -13.97 -5.02
C SER A 377 -8.45 -12.98 -5.28
N PRO A 378 -7.27 -13.45 -5.75
CA PRO A 378 -6.15 -12.59 -6.03
C PRO A 378 -6.38 -11.80 -7.33
N GLU A 379 -5.85 -10.59 -7.35
CA GLU A 379 -5.78 -9.76 -8.55
C GLU A 379 -4.39 -9.89 -9.18
N MET A 380 -4.34 -10.03 -10.50
CA MET A 380 -3.12 -10.31 -11.26
C MET A 380 -2.99 -9.32 -12.42
N TYR A 381 -2.06 -8.37 -12.31
CA TYR A 381 -1.82 -7.38 -13.37
C TYR A 381 -0.46 -7.66 -14.02
N ALA A 382 -0.48 -8.02 -15.30
CA ALA A 382 0.74 -8.03 -16.11
C ALA A 382 1.40 -6.64 -16.08
N ARG A 383 2.72 -6.54 -16.01
CA ARG A 383 3.52 -5.35 -16.38
C ARG A 383 4.31 -5.65 -17.66
N LYS A 384 5.28 -4.82 -18.04
CA LYS A 384 6.20 -5.15 -19.16
C LYS A 384 7.14 -6.30 -18.78
N ASP A 385 7.68 -6.29 -17.55
CA ASP A 385 8.82 -7.14 -17.16
C ASP A 385 8.46 -8.25 -16.13
N GLU A 386 7.33 -8.06 -15.44
CA GLU A 386 6.88 -8.85 -14.29
C GLU A 386 5.34 -8.95 -14.29
N VAL A 387 4.77 -9.78 -13.42
CA VAL A 387 3.33 -9.76 -13.09
C VAL A 387 3.20 -9.35 -11.63
N TYR A 388 2.45 -8.27 -11.37
CA TYR A 388 2.03 -7.88 -10.04
C TYR A 388 0.85 -8.75 -9.60
N VAL A 389 0.86 -9.22 -8.35
CA VAL A 389 -0.24 -9.98 -7.76
C VAL A 389 -0.50 -9.48 -6.35
N CYS A 390 -1.75 -9.18 -6.00
CA CYS A 390 -2.17 -8.90 -4.63
C CYS A 390 -3.37 -9.73 -4.20
N GLY A 391 -3.56 -9.84 -2.89
CA GLY A 391 -4.74 -10.45 -2.29
C GLY A 391 -5.56 -9.43 -1.51
N GLU A 392 -6.58 -9.95 -0.84
CA GLU A 392 -7.47 -9.21 0.05
C GLU A 392 -6.71 -8.52 1.19
N GLY A 393 -7.35 -7.48 1.75
CA GLY A 393 -6.82 -6.72 2.86
C GLY A 393 -6.94 -7.44 4.20
N ASP A 394 -6.10 -7.07 5.17
CA ASP A 394 -6.25 -7.43 6.57
C ASP A 394 -6.13 -6.23 7.51
N THR A 395 -6.84 -6.36 8.63
CA THR A 395 -6.90 -5.41 9.76
C THR A 395 -6.18 -5.95 11.00
N LEU A 396 -5.37 -7.02 10.85
CA LEU A 396 -4.75 -7.75 11.96
C LEU A 396 -3.64 -6.96 12.68
N VAL A 397 -3.12 -5.91 12.04
CA VAL A 397 -2.03 -5.09 12.55
C VAL A 397 -2.33 -3.62 12.28
N GLU A 398 -2.31 -2.81 13.33
CA GLU A 398 -2.50 -1.36 13.27
C GLU A 398 -1.52 -0.67 12.31
N LEU A 399 -1.88 0.53 11.86
CA LEU A 399 -1.02 1.32 11.00
C LEU A 399 0.29 1.71 11.74
N PRO A 400 1.46 1.25 11.28
CA PRO A 400 2.73 1.55 11.92
C PRO A 400 3.10 3.03 11.72
N GLU A 401 4.07 3.53 12.48
CA GLU A 401 4.48 4.95 12.44
C GLU A 401 4.98 5.44 11.07
N THR A 402 5.52 4.55 10.24
CA THR A 402 6.15 4.90 8.96
C THR A 402 6.01 3.78 7.92
N SER A 403 6.16 4.13 6.64
CA SER A 403 5.93 3.21 5.50
C SER A 403 7.01 2.12 5.32
N ASP A 404 8.19 2.31 5.92
CA ASP A 404 9.29 1.34 6.02
C ASP A 404 9.08 0.32 7.16
N ALA A 405 8.30 0.66 8.19
CA ALA A 405 7.93 -0.22 9.29
C ALA A 405 6.74 -1.15 8.97
N VAL A 406 6.22 -1.14 7.74
CA VAL A 406 5.13 -2.01 7.31
C VAL A 406 5.60 -3.47 7.22
N GLU A 407 5.11 -4.29 8.14
CA GLU A 407 5.37 -5.73 8.19
C GLU A 407 4.84 -6.46 6.94
N VAL A 408 5.68 -7.32 6.37
CA VAL A 408 5.34 -8.21 5.25
C VAL A 408 5.20 -9.65 5.78
N VAL A 409 3.96 -10.13 5.88
CA VAL A 409 3.68 -11.53 6.26
C VAL A 409 4.05 -12.42 5.07
N ARG A 410 5.07 -13.25 5.26
CA ARG A 410 5.65 -14.06 4.19
C ARG A 410 4.68 -15.14 3.71
N GLU A 411 3.94 -15.72 4.63
CA GLU A 411 3.01 -16.83 4.41
C GLU A 411 1.90 -16.41 3.45
N LYS A 412 1.32 -15.21 3.63
CA LYS A 412 0.36 -14.61 2.70
C LYS A 412 0.94 -14.38 1.30
N CYS A 413 2.20 -13.95 1.23
CA CYS A 413 2.89 -13.77 -0.05
C CYS A 413 3.19 -15.10 -0.76
N ASP A 414 3.50 -16.15 0.02
CA ASP A 414 3.76 -17.50 -0.50
C ASP A 414 2.45 -18.19 -0.91
N GLU A 415 1.33 -17.89 -0.25
CA GLU A 415 -0.04 -18.29 -0.63
C GLU A 415 -0.50 -17.66 -1.94
N LEU A 416 -0.31 -16.34 -2.10
CA LEU A 416 -0.55 -15.64 -3.38
C LEU A 416 0.17 -16.35 -4.52
N TYR A 417 1.47 -16.63 -4.36
CA TYR A 417 2.26 -17.33 -5.37
C TYR A 417 1.77 -18.76 -5.63
N HIS A 418 1.37 -19.49 -4.58
CA HIS A 418 0.89 -20.86 -4.67
C HIS A 418 -0.34 -20.97 -5.58
N TYR A 419 -1.37 -20.15 -5.36
CA TYR A 419 -2.61 -20.25 -6.12
C TYR A 419 -2.51 -19.68 -7.54
N VAL A 420 -1.84 -18.54 -7.76
CA VAL A 420 -1.65 -18.02 -9.14
C VAL A 420 -0.72 -18.90 -9.98
N SER A 421 0.20 -19.63 -9.35
CA SER A 421 0.99 -20.68 -10.02
C SER A 421 0.14 -21.87 -10.47
N LYS A 422 -0.97 -22.19 -9.78
CA LYS A 422 -1.90 -23.22 -10.24
C LYS A 422 -2.68 -22.78 -11.47
N LEU A 423 -3.04 -21.49 -11.54
CA LEU A 423 -3.74 -20.88 -12.67
C LEU A 423 -2.84 -20.65 -13.91
N SER A 424 -1.57 -20.29 -13.71
CA SER A 424 -0.66 -19.93 -14.82
C SER A 424 0.52 -20.90 -14.96
N SER A 425 0.70 -21.46 -16.15
CA SER A 425 1.89 -22.25 -16.49
C SER A 425 3.17 -21.40 -16.54
N ASN A 426 3.07 -20.13 -16.96
CA ASN A 426 4.21 -19.22 -17.07
C ASN A 426 4.66 -18.70 -15.69
N LEU A 427 3.72 -18.41 -14.78
CA LEU A 427 4.05 -18.05 -13.39
C LEU A 427 4.57 -19.24 -12.57
N SER A 428 4.02 -20.45 -12.75
CA SER A 428 4.47 -21.64 -11.99
C SER A 428 5.95 -22.01 -12.15
N LYS A 429 6.56 -21.59 -13.26
CA LYS A 429 7.97 -21.81 -13.58
C LYS A 429 8.80 -20.52 -13.43
N GLY A 430 8.15 -19.43 -13.01
CA GLY A 430 8.77 -18.15 -12.74
C GLY A 430 9.44 -18.11 -11.37
N HIS A 431 9.68 -16.90 -10.88
CA HIS A 431 10.11 -16.69 -9.49
C HIS A 431 9.62 -15.34 -8.97
N ILE A 432 9.36 -15.29 -7.67
CA ILE A 432 9.02 -14.05 -6.97
C ILE A 432 10.25 -13.13 -6.95
N LEU A 433 10.08 -11.92 -7.49
CA LEU A 433 11.07 -10.83 -7.44
C LEU A 433 10.98 -10.06 -6.12
N LYS A 434 9.75 -9.75 -5.68
CA LYS A 434 9.48 -8.98 -4.47
C LYS A 434 8.32 -9.59 -3.69
N ARG A 435 8.39 -9.53 -2.36
CA ARG A 435 7.27 -9.69 -1.42
C ARG A 435 7.15 -8.37 -0.67
N GLN A 436 5.95 -7.84 -0.54
CA GLN A 436 5.72 -6.53 0.05
C GLN A 436 4.31 -6.42 0.62
N ALA A 437 4.11 -5.38 1.43
CA ALA A 437 2.80 -4.97 1.90
C ALA A 437 2.73 -3.43 1.95
N CYS A 438 1.52 -2.92 1.87
CA CYS A 438 1.19 -1.50 2.06
C CYS A 438 -0.23 -1.36 2.61
N TYR A 439 -0.52 -0.19 3.17
CA TYR A 439 -1.85 0.17 3.62
C TYR A 439 -2.56 1.00 2.54
N LEU A 440 -3.81 0.66 2.25
CA LEU A 440 -4.76 1.46 1.47
C LEU A 440 -5.40 2.51 2.40
N PRO A 441 -5.59 3.77 1.97
CA PRO A 441 -6.31 4.78 2.73
C PRO A 441 -7.83 4.57 2.55
N VAL A 442 -8.49 3.92 3.50
CA VAL A 442 -9.93 3.64 3.44
C VAL A 442 -10.69 4.70 4.23
N LEU A 443 -11.68 5.32 3.61
CA LEU A 443 -12.61 6.23 4.29
C LEU A 443 -13.70 5.40 4.99
N ASN A 444 -13.84 5.56 6.30
CA ASN A 444 -14.77 4.82 7.16
C ASN A 444 -16.08 5.59 7.37
N VAL A 445 -16.66 6.11 6.29
CA VAL A 445 -17.88 6.92 6.32
C VAL A 445 -18.98 6.18 5.54
N PRO A 446 -20.04 5.66 6.18
CA PRO A 446 -21.07 4.88 5.50
C PRO A 446 -21.81 5.63 4.38
N THR A 447 -21.81 6.97 4.43
CA THR A 447 -22.49 7.86 3.48
C THR A 447 -21.57 8.39 2.37
N SER A 448 -20.28 8.04 2.35
CA SER A 448 -19.34 8.46 1.30
C SER A 448 -18.33 7.37 0.98
N SER A 449 -18.27 6.98 -0.28
CA SER A 449 -17.28 6.06 -0.84
C SER A 449 -16.06 6.77 -1.44
N GLY A 450 -16.01 8.11 -1.37
CA GLY A 450 -15.01 8.94 -2.05
C GLY A 450 -13.79 9.30 -1.18
N PRO A 451 -12.70 9.81 -1.79
CA PRO A 451 -11.64 10.50 -1.05
C PRO A 451 -12.15 11.82 -0.48
N LEU A 452 -11.47 12.32 0.56
CA LEU A 452 -11.64 13.68 1.06
C LEU A 452 -10.67 14.60 0.30
N VAL A 453 -11.23 15.60 -0.40
CA VAL A 453 -10.51 16.50 -1.32
C VAL A 453 -11.06 17.91 -1.16
N GLY A 454 -10.32 18.80 -0.52
CA GLY A 454 -10.76 20.18 -0.29
C GLY A 454 -9.94 20.92 0.78
N GLU A 455 -10.33 22.16 1.07
CA GLU A 455 -10.00 22.80 2.34
C GLU A 455 -10.82 22.14 3.46
N THR A 456 -10.29 22.14 4.69
CA THR A 456 -11.03 21.69 5.88
C THR A 456 -11.79 22.86 6.50
N ASN A 457 -12.45 22.65 7.64
CA ASN A 457 -13.01 23.75 8.43
C ASN A 457 -11.96 24.62 9.14
N LEU A 458 -10.66 24.32 9.00
CA LEU A 458 -9.55 25.17 9.40
C LEU A 458 -8.92 25.86 8.19
N GLU A 459 -8.98 27.20 8.16
CA GLU A 459 -8.45 28.03 7.08
C GLU A 459 -6.95 27.73 6.83
N GLY A 460 -6.58 27.54 5.56
CA GLY A 460 -5.22 27.20 5.14
C GLY A 460 -4.88 25.71 5.26
N LEU A 461 -5.72 24.87 5.87
CA LEU A 461 -5.51 23.42 5.96
C LEU A 461 -6.34 22.67 4.93
N PHE A 462 -5.66 21.95 4.04
CA PHE A 462 -6.25 21.19 2.94
C PHE A 462 -6.00 19.69 3.12
N LEU A 463 -6.93 18.88 2.62
CA LEU A 463 -6.84 17.42 2.64
C LEU A 463 -7.03 16.85 1.23
N ALA A 464 -6.20 15.87 0.86
CA ALA A 464 -6.30 15.10 -0.37
C ALA A 464 -5.91 13.63 -0.10
N SER A 465 -6.82 12.85 0.49
CA SER A 465 -6.57 11.47 0.94
C SER A 465 -7.84 10.60 0.91
N GLY A 466 -7.74 9.32 1.26
CA GLY A 466 -8.91 8.41 1.34
C GLY A 466 -9.26 7.70 0.03
N HIS A 467 -8.41 7.75 -1.01
CA HIS A 467 -8.70 7.20 -2.34
C HIS A 467 -8.81 5.67 -2.45
N SER A 468 -8.72 4.92 -1.34
CA SER A 468 -8.78 3.45 -1.31
C SER A 468 -7.85 2.79 -2.35
N CYS A 469 -8.30 1.75 -3.05
CA CYS A 469 -7.59 1.10 -4.15
C CYS A 469 -7.43 1.97 -5.41
N TRP A 470 -8.26 3.01 -5.59
CA TRP A 470 -8.29 3.85 -6.80
C TRP A 470 -7.33 5.05 -6.78
N GLY A 471 -6.48 5.17 -5.76
CA GLY A 471 -5.50 6.25 -5.65
C GLY A 471 -4.59 6.42 -6.86
N ILE A 472 -4.19 5.35 -7.55
CA ILE A 472 -3.39 5.47 -8.78
C ILE A 472 -4.22 6.04 -9.95
N ASN A 473 -5.46 5.58 -10.10
CA ASN A 473 -6.37 6.05 -11.13
C ASN A 473 -6.66 7.55 -10.99
N ASN A 474 -6.90 7.99 -9.76
CA ASN A 474 -7.44 9.32 -9.46
C ASN A 474 -6.37 10.40 -9.20
N ALA A 475 -5.08 10.05 -9.21
CA ALA A 475 -4.03 10.98 -8.78
C ALA A 475 -3.87 12.21 -9.69
N PRO A 476 -3.80 12.11 -11.03
CA PRO A 476 -3.73 13.29 -11.89
C PRO A 476 -4.94 14.23 -11.74
N GLY A 477 -6.16 13.67 -11.72
CA GLY A 477 -7.39 14.44 -11.52
C GLY A 477 -7.40 15.14 -10.16
N THR A 478 -7.07 14.43 -9.08
CA THR A 478 -6.95 15.02 -7.73
C THR A 478 -5.90 16.13 -7.71
N GLY A 479 -4.72 15.90 -8.29
CA GLY A 479 -3.65 16.90 -8.32
C GLY A 479 -4.04 18.17 -9.08
N LYS A 480 -4.74 18.03 -10.21
CA LYS A 480 -5.26 19.17 -10.97
C LYS A 480 -6.31 19.94 -10.17
N ILE A 481 -7.30 19.24 -9.60
CA ILE A 481 -8.33 19.82 -8.72
C ILE A 481 -7.70 20.59 -7.55
N MET A 482 -6.71 20.00 -6.88
CA MET A 482 -5.99 20.67 -5.80
C MET A 482 -5.23 21.92 -6.27
N SER A 483 -4.67 21.92 -7.49
CA SER A 483 -4.01 23.12 -8.01
C SER A 483 -4.98 24.28 -8.27
N GLU A 484 -6.20 23.99 -8.70
CA GLU A 484 -7.27 24.97 -8.91
C GLU A 484 -7.79 25.51 -7.57
N LEU A 485 -8.03 24.63 -6.58
CA LEU A 485 -8.40 25.03 -5.22
C LEU A 485 -7.35 25.94 -4.55
N LEU A 486 -6.07 25.57 -4.64
CA LEU A 486 -4.99 26.28 -3.94
C LEU A 486 -4.63 27.63 -4.56
N LEU A 487 -4.87 27.83 -5.87
CA LEU A 487 -4.47 29.07 -6.58
C LEU A 487 -5.65 29.96 -7.01
N ASP A 488 -6.80 29.36 -7.33
CA ASP A 488 -7.99 30.09 -7.79
C ASP A 488 -9.14 30.04 -6.75
N GLY A 489 -9.01 29.25 -5.68
CA GLY A 489 -10.00 29.11 -4.60
C GLY A 489 -11.22 28.24 -4.94
N VAL A 490 -11.25 27.61 -6.12
CA VAL A 490 -12.38 26.79 -6.58
C VAL A 490 -11.94 25.72 -7.56
N ALA A 491 -12.48 24.51 -7.43
CA ALA A 491 -12.32 23.46 -8.43
C ALA A 491 -13.21 23.74 -9.65
N SER A 492 -12.62 23.75 -10.85
CA SER A 492 -13.31 24.04 -12.11
C SER A 492 -13.30 22.88 -13.10
N SER A 493 -12.32 21.97 -13.00
CA SER A 493 -12.23 20.76 -13.84
C SER A 493 -13.17 19.63 -13.42
N ALA A 494 -13.73 19.66 -12.21
CA ALA A 494 -14.66 18.65 -11.69
C ALA A 494 -15.54 19.21 -10.57
N ASP A 495 -16.77 18.71 -10.45
CA ASP A 495 -17.62 18.93 -9.28
C ASP A 495 -17.20 17.96 -8.16
N ILE A 496 -16.58 18.53 -7.12
CA ILE A 496 -16.11 17.81 -5.93
C ILE A 496 -16.92 18.16 -4.67
N SER A 497 -18.09 18.79 -4.80
CA SER A 497 -18.91 19.22 -3.65
C SER A 497 -19.23 18.09 -2.66
N ALA A 498 -19.36 16.85 -3.15
CA ALA A 498 -19.57 15.65 -2.34
C ALA A 498 -18.26 14.99 -1.79
N LEU A 499 -17.10 15.63 -1.97
CA LEU A 499 -15.79 15.18 -1.48
C LEU A 499 -15.19 16.15 -0.45
N ASP A 500 -15.93 17.21 -0.11
CA ASP A 500 -15.55 18.24 0.86
C ASP A 500 -15.28 17.61 2.24
N PRO A 501 -14.06 17.78 2.82
CA PRO A 501 -13.70 17.27 4.14
C PRO A 501 -14.68 17.67 5.25
N GLY A 502 -15.20 18.90 5.22
CA GLY A 502 -16.08 19.47 6.25
C GLY A 502 -17.48 18.86 6.30
N LEU A 503 -17.86 18.03 5.32
CA LEU A 503 -19.08 17.22 5.38
C LEU A 503 -18.93 15.97 6.24
N TYR A 504 -17.69 15.57 6.59
CA TYR A 504 -17.38 14.24 7.07
C TYR A 504 -16.60 14.19 8.39
N PHE A 505 -15.83 15.23 8.73
CA PHE A 505 -15.21 15.39 10.05
C PHE A 505 -14.87 16.84 10.37
N ASP A 506 -14.52 17.11 11.62
CA ASP A 506 -14.07 18.41 12.11
C ASP A 506 -12.56 18.35 12.38
N ALA A 507 -11.76 19.11 11.63
CA ALA A 507 -10.30 19.15 11.76
C ALA A 507 -9.82 19.98 12.97
N SER A 508 -10.70 20.72 13.65
CA SER A 508 -10.38 21.49 14.86
C SER A 508 -10.36 20.66 16.14
N VAL A 509 -10.85 19.42 16.08
CA VAL A 509 -10.74 18.45 17.18
C VAL A 509 -9.33 17.85 17.16
N LEU A 510 -8.45 18.42 17.98
CA LEU A 510 -7.11 17.95 18.26
C LEU A 510 -7.08 17.48 19.73
N GLU A 511 -6.86 16.19 19.96
CA GLU A 511 -6.73 15.58 21.31
C GLU A 511 -5.43 16.00 22.03
#